data_AF-A0A353GSJ4-F1
#
_entry.id   AF-A0A353GSJ4-F1
#
_cell.length_a   1.000
_cell.length_b   1.000
_cell.length_c   1.000
_cell.angle_alpha   90.00
_cell.angle_beta   90.00
_cell.angle_gamma   90.00
#
_symmetry.space_group_name_H-M   'P 1'
#
loop_
_entity.id
_entity.type
_entity.pdbx_description
1 polymer ?
#
loop_
_entity_poly.entity_id
_entity_poly.type
_entity_poly.pdbx_seq_one_letter_code
_entity_poly.pdbx_strand_id
1 'polypeptide(L)'
;DTLEVNELLDSDYPLPTKIENEETLVIVTLCTTGEGGAALIKNILEKQLSFSDNHFKIIPLSILGNENIETKLKNIKEEYRLICVVGSFRVNTDVPQYGIDRILDQSALQDIQKLIDIENAYLKIGDTFENHLRNIDGQLVLQGIKKFIKHIEDSLDIKIATSILIGIAMHMGCMIDRIKSGGNVSEFIGKEPFIQDHSRLYQFIKRECAELGKQYQIEISEDEICHLVVLFNPKNIG
;
A
#
# COMPACT_ATOMS: atom_id res chain seq x y z
N ASP A 1 56.72 -3.24 6.09
CA ASP A 1 56.07 -2.04 5.54
C ASP A 1 55.63 -2.36 4.12
N THR A 2 54.36 -2.68 3.85
CA THR A 2 53.18 -1.86 4.12
C THR A 2 51.98 -2.72 4.53
N LEU A 3 51.24 -2.22 5.52
CA LEU A 3 50.08 -2.85 6.16
C LEU A 3 48.82 -2.80 5.28
N GLU A 4 47.99 -3.81 5.50
CA GLU A 4 46.62 -4.05 5.03
C GLU A 4 45.67 -2.87 5.29
N VAL A 5 44.77 -2.58 4.35
CA VAL A 5 43.36 -2.28 4.66
C VAL A 5 42.53 -2.68 3.43
N ASN A 6 41.84 -3.81 3.49
CA ASN A 6 40.76 -4.14 2.57
C ASN A 6 39.70 -4.89 3.37
N GLU A 7 39.02 -4.15 4.25
CA GLU A 7 37.82 -4.61 4.95
C GLU A 7 36.85 -3.44 5.07
N LEU A 8 35.56 -3.78 5.00
CA LEU A 8 34.36 -2.96 5.19
C LEU A 8 33.79 -2.35 3.91
N LEU A 9 33.06 -3.18 3.15
CA LEU A 9 31.81 -2.82 2.48
C LEU A 9 30.99 -4.10 2.18
N ASP A 10 30.85 -5.00 3.17
CA ASP A 10 29.77 -5.98 3.17
C ASP A 10 28.54 -5.31 3.79
N SER A 11 27.75 -4.63 2.97
CA SER A 11 26.40 -4.20 3.35
C SER A 11 25.44 -5.37 3.12
N ASP A 12 25.39 -6.30 4.08
CA ASP A 12 24.42 -7.39 4.17
C ASP A 12 23.01 -6.85 4.50
N TYR A 13 22.46 -5.98 3.64
CA TYR A 13 21.03 -5.75 3.59
C TYR A 13 20.46 -6.68 2.51
N PRO A 14 19.76 -7.76 2.88
CA PRO A 14 19.11 -8.59 1.88
C PRO A 14 18.14 -7.71 1.10
N LEU A 15 18.39 -7.60 -0.21
CA LEU A 15 17.42 -7.03 -1.15
C LEU A 15 16.10 -7.79 -0.94
N PRO A 16 14.95 -7.09 -0.85
CA PRO A 16 13.67 -7.76 -0.66
C PRO A 16 13.48 -8.79 -1.76
N THR A 17 13.27 -10.03 -1.37
CA THR A 17 13.06 -11.15 -2.27
C THR A 17 11.79 -10.95 -3.07
N LYS A 18 11.91 -11.15 -4.39
CA LYS A 18 10.82 -11.09 -5.36
C LYS A 18 9.67 -12.01 -4.91
N ILE A 19 8.54 -11.42 -4.52
CA ILE A 19 7.30 -12.18 -4.31
C ILE A 19 6.68 -12.34 -5.70
N GLU A 20 6.99 -13.45 -6.35
CA GLU A 20 6.34 -13.88 -7.59
C GLU A 20 4.95 -14.43 -7.25
N ASN A 21 3.95 -13.57 -7.25
CA ASN A 21 2.58 -13.86 -7.65
C ASN A 21 1.81 -12.54 -7.70
N GLU A 22 1.03 -12.32 -8.76
CA GLU A 22 -0.04 -11.34 -8.74
C GLU A 22 -1.03 -11.78 -7.65
N GLU A 23 -0.82 -11.31 -6.42
CA GLU A 23 -1.64 -11.67 -5.26
C GLU A 23 -3.10 -11.34 -5.58
N THR A 24 -3.91 -12.38 -5.79
CA THR A 24 -5.35 -12.21 -5.93
C THR A 24 -5.90 -11.65 -4.61
N LEU A 25 -6.64 -10.56 -4.73
CA LEU A 25 -7.21 -9.81 -3.61
C LEU A 25 -8.55 -10.39 -3.23
N VAL A 26 -8.80 -10.55 -1.93
CA VAL A 26 -10.03 -11.22 -1.48
C VAL A 26 -10.81 -10.42 -0.45
N ILE A 27 -12.14 -10.38 -0.66
CA ILE A 27 -13.12 -9.99 0.34
C ILE A 27 -13.73 -11.27 0.90
N VAL A 28 -13.72 -11.44 2.21
CA VAL A 28 -14.35 -12.60 2.85
C VAL A 28 -15.72 -12.21 3.40
N THR A 29 -16.74 -13.01 3.11
CA THR A 29 -18.09 -12.87 3.71
C THR A 29 -18.32 -13.99 4.73
N LEU A 30 -18.79 -13.65 5.93
CA LEU A 30 -18.96 -14.55 7.07
C LEU A 30 -20.42 -14.59 7.52
N CYS A 31 -20.93 -15.77 7.84
CA CYS A 31 -22.26 -15.96 8.44
C CYS A 31 -22.25 -17.06 9.50
N THR A 32 -23.13 -16.93 10.50
CA THR A 32 -23.31 -17.88 11.62
C THR A 32 -24.07 -19.15 11.23
N THR A 33 -25.06 -19.06 10.34
CA THR A 33 -25.92 -20.19 9.95
C THR A 33 -25.87 -20.43 8.44
N GLY A 34 -25.59 -21.67 8.02
CA GLY A 34 -25.72 -22.14 6.63
C GLY A 34 -24.83 -21.42 5.60
N GLU A 35 -24.70 -21.98 4.40
CA GLU A 35 -23.98 -21.33 3.29
C GLU A 35 -24.74 -20.11 2.74
N GLY A 36 -26.06 -20.05 2.94
CA GLY A 36 -26.95 -19.09 2.27
C GLY A 36 -26.74 -17.62 2.65
N GLY A 37 -26.44 -17.31 3.91
CA GLY A 37 -26.27 -15.92 4.35
C GLY A 37 -25.00 -15.28 3.78
N ALA A 38 -23.85 -15.95 3.92
CA ALA A 38 -22.59 -15.48 3.35
C ALA A 38 -22.67 -15.41 1.81
N ALA A 39 -23.27 -16.41 1.17
CA ALA A 39 -23.49 -16.40 -0.28
C ALA A 39 -24.40 -15.26 -0.75
N LEU A 40 -25.46 -14.92 0.00
CA LEU A 40 -26.32 -13.77 -0.31
C LEU A 40 -25.53 -12.46 -0.25
N ILE A 41 -24.73 -12.26 0.79
CA ILE A 41 -23.91 -11.05 0.92
C ILE A 41 -22.87 -10.97 -0.19
N LYS A 42 -22.22 -12.10 -0.54
CA LYS A 42 -21.37 -12.18 -1.72
C LYS A 42 -22.08 -11.66 -2.97
N ASN A 43 -23.28 -12.17 -3.26
CA ASN A 43 -24.04 -11.77 -4.45
C ASN A 43 -24.43 -10.28 -4.44
N ILE A 44 -24.68 -9.70 -3.26
CA ILE A 44 -24.93 -8.25 -3.14
C ILE A 44 -23.66 -7.48 -3.47
N LEU A 45 -22.53 -7.86 -2.89
CA LEU A 45 -21.24 -7.19 -3.11
C LEU A 45 -20.82 -7.28 -4.59
N GLU A 46 -20.94 -8.45 -5.24
CA GLU A 46 -20.65 -8.63 -6.67
C GLU A 46 -21.53 -7.76 -7.59
N LYS A 47 -22.76 -7.45 -7.17
CA LYS A 47 -23.68 -6.60 -7.94
C LYS A 47 -23.49 -5.11 -7.72
N GLN A 48 -22.95 -4.71 -6.58
CA GLN A 48 -22.89 -3.31 -6.15
C GLN A 48 -21.49 -2.71 -6.25
N LEU A 49 -20.44 -3.54 -6.13
CA LEU A 49 -19.06 -3.12 -6.23
C LEU A 49 -18.56 -3.26 -7.66
N SER A 50 -17.67 -2.36 -8.06
CA SER A 50 -17.00 -2.38 -9.35
C SER A 50 -15.57 -2.88 -9.17
N PHE A 51 -15.31 -4.12 -9.58
CA PHE A 51 -13.97 -4.73 -9.58
C PHE A 51 -13.80 -5.69 -10.76
N SER A 52 -12.56 -6.07 -11.05
CA SER A 52 -12.23 -7.08 -12.07
C SER A 52 -12.04 -8.44 -11.42
N ASP A 53 -12.75 -9.46 -11.91
CA ASP A 53 -12.65 -10.85 -11.42
C ASP A 53 -11.24 -11.46 -11.58
N ASN A 54 -10.41 -10.88 -12.45
CA ASN A 54 -9.02 -11.32 -12.64
C ASN A 54 -8.13 -11.03 -11.43
N HIS A 55 -8.42 -9.98 -10.67
CA HIS A 55 -7.58 -9.55 -9.55
C HIS A 55 -8.30 -9.58 -8.21
N PHE A 56 -9.63 -9.64 -8.20
CA PHE A 56 -10.46 -9.62 -7.00
C PHE A 56 -11.39 -10.82 -6.95
N LYS A 57 -11.57 -11.39 -5.76
CA LYS A 57 -12.55 -12.45 -5.49
C LYS A 57 -13.31 -12.18 -4.21
N ILE A 58 -14.56 -12.62 -4.16
CA ILE A 58 -15.35 -12.64 -2.93
C ILE A 58 -15.57 -14.09 -2.50
N ILE A 59 -15.05 -14.43 -1.31
CA ILE A 59 -15.06 -15.79 -0.77
C ILE A 59 -16.06 -15.86 0.39
N PRO A 60 -17.15 -16.65 0.27
CA PRO A 60 -18.05 -16.90 1.38
C PRO A 60 -17.49 -17.99 2.28
N LEU A 61 -17.44 -17.72 3.58
CA LEU A 61 -17.12 -18.71 4.60
C LEU A 61 -18.30 -18.89 5.56
N SER A 62 -18.52 -20.16 5.90
CA SER A 62 -19.48 -20.59 6.93
C SER A 62 -18.72 -21.05 8.16
N ILE A 63 -19.27 -20.76 9.35
CA ILE A 63 -18.79 -21.32 10.62
C ILE A 63 -19.09 -22.83 10.70
N LEU A 64 -20.08 -23.33 9.97
CA LEU A 64 -20.43 -24.75 10.00
C LEU A 64 -19.32 -25.60 9.35
N GLY A 65 -18.84 -26.60 10.07
CA GLY A 65 -17.78 -27.52 9.66
C GLY A 65 -16.86 -27.91 10.83
N ASN A 66 -15.91 -28.79 10.56
CA ASN A 66 -14.96 -29.28 11.57
C ASN A 66 -13.77 -28.32 11.81
N GLU A 67 -13.56 -27.35 10.92
CA GLU A 67 -12.52 -26.34 11.03
C GLU A 67 -13.09 -25.02 11.53
N ASN A 68 -12.41 -24.42 12.51
CA ASN A 68 -12.77 -23.11 13.03
C ASN A 68 -12.43 -21.99 12.03
N ILE A 69 -13.13 -20.85 12.15
CA ILE A 69 -13.05 -19.74 11.22
C ILE A 69 -11.66 -19.11 11.15
N GLU A 70 -10.91 -19.10 12.25
CA GLU A 70 -9.54 -18.58 12.29
C GLU A 70 -8.61 -19.41 11.40
N THR A 71 -8.77 -20.74 11.37
CA THR A 71 -8.00 -21.62 10.49
C THR A 71 -8.34 -21.36 9.03
N LYS A 72 -9.64 -21.25 8.70
CA LYS A 72 -10.08 -20.95 7.33
C LYS A 72 -9.54 -19.60 6.85
N LEU A 73 -9.59 -18.57 7.69
CA LEU A 73 -9.03 -17.25 7.38
C LEU A 73 -7.50 -17.29 7.24
N LYS A 74 -6.80 -18.07 8.06
CA LYS A 74 -5.35 -18.27 7.94
C LYS A 74 -5.01 -18.88 6.58
N ASN A 75 -5.69 -19.94 6.18
CA ASN A 75 -5.48 -20.60 4.89
C ASN A 75 -5.76 -19.64 3.72
N ILE A 76 -6.81 -18.82 3.81
CA ILE A 76 -7.05 -17.76 2.82
C ILE A 76 -5.88 -16.79 2.76
N LYS A 77 -5.35 -16.34 3.91
CA LYS A 77 -4.21 -15.40 3.95
C LYS A 77 -2.89 -16.00 3.45
N GLU A 78 -2.77 -17.32 3.38
CA GLU A 78 -1.60 -18.02 2.81
C GLU A 78 -1.61 -17.99 1.27
N GLU A 79 -2.80 -18.01 0.65
CA GLU A 79 -2.97 -18.03 -0.81
C GLU A 79 -3.34 -16.67 -1.41
N TYR A 80 -3.98 -15.80 -0.63
CA TYR A 80 -4.63 -14.58 -1.07
C TYR A 80 -4.34 -13.42 -0.14
N ARG A 81 -4.33 -12.19 -0.69
CA ARG A 81 -4.26 -11.00 0.13
C ARG A 81 -5.67 -10.54 0.53
N LEU A 82 -6.01 -10.75 1.80
CA LEU A 82 -7.29 -10.33 2.38
C LEU A 82 -7.34 -8.79 2.47
N ILE A 83 -8.37 -8.17 1.88
CA ILE A 83 -8.55 -6.71 1.91
C ILE A 83 -9.62 -6.25 2.91
N CYS A 84 -10.66 -7.03 3.15
CA CYS A 84 -11.63 -6.81 4.22
C CYS A 84 -12.46 -8.06 4.52
N VAL A 85 -13.15 -8.03 5.66
CA VAL A 85 -14.12 -9.06 6.06
C VAL A 85 -15.49 -8.42 6.23
N VAL A 86 -16.53 -9.11 5.80
CA VAL A 86 -17.94 -8.71 5.96
C VAL A 86 -18.67 -9.81 6.70
N GLY A 87 -19.35 -9.53 7.80
CA GLY A 87 -20.00 -10.61 8.55
C GLY A 87 -20.89 -10.18 9.71
N SER A 88 -21.60 -11.15 10.30
CA SER A 88 -22.47 -10.93 11.46
C SER A 88 -21.71 -10.89 12.79
N PHE A 89 -20.43 -11.20 12.79
CA PHE A 89 -19.54 -11.20 13.95
C PHE A 89 -18.13 -10.80 13.52
N ARG A 90 -17.32 -10.37 14.49
CA ARG A 90 -15.92 -10.01 14.27
C ARG A 90 -15.01 -11.21 14.41
N VAL A 91 -13.91 -11.20 13.68
CA VAL A 91 -12.82 -12.18 13.73
C VAL A 91 -11.51 -11.49 14.09
N ASN A 92 -10.53 -12.24 14.58
CA ASN A 92 -9.22 -11.68 14.92
C ASN A 92 -8.40 -11.44 13.65
N THR A 93 -8.46 -10.23 13.10
CA THR A 93 -7.73 -9.81 11.90
C THR A 93 -7.47 -8.31 11.92
N ASP A 94 -6.42 -7.90 11.23
CA ASP A 94 -5.92 -6.55 11.06
C ASP A 94 -6.61 -5.77 9.93
N VAL A 95 -7.35 -6.46 9.06
CA VAL A 95 -8.10 -5.83 7.97
C VAL A 95 -9.41 -5.22 8.45
N PRO A 96 -9.96 -4.21 7.75
CA PRO A 96 -11.28 -3.66 8.04
C PRO A 96 -12.37 -4.73 8.06
N GLN A 97 -13.31 -4.59 9.00
CA GLN A 97 -14.44 -5.51 9.17
C GLN A 97 -15.76 -4.74 9.14
N TYR A 98 -16.71 -5.20 8.33
CA TYR A 98 -18.01 -4.58 8.13
C TYR A 98 -19.15 -5.50 8.56
N GLY A 99 -20.14 -4.95 9.25
CA GLY A 99 -21.35 -5.65 9.61
C GLY A 99 -22.25 -5.89 8.39
N ILE A 100 -23.02 -6.98 8.41
CA ILE A 100 -24.01 -7.27 7.35
C ILE A 100 -25.06 -6.16 7.25
N ASP A 101 -25.50 -5.61 8.39
CA ASP A 101 -26.40 -4.47 8.48
C ASP A 101 -25.92 -3.28 7.64
N ARG A 102 -24.61 -2.98 7.68
CA ARG A 102 -24.01 -1.90 6.89
C ARG A 102 -23.89 -2.17 5.40
N ILE A 103 -23.96 -3.44 4.98
CA ILE A 103 -24.04 -3.79 3.57
C ILE A 103 -25.48 -3.62 3.08
N LEU A 104 -26.46 -4.04 3.89
CA LEU A 104 -27.87 -3.96 3.55
C LEU A 104 -28.37 -2.51 3.47
N ASP A 105 -27.90 -1.63 4.36
CA ASP A 105 -28.19 -0.19 4.32
C ASP A 105 -27.26 0.61 3.39
N GLN A 106 -26.33 -0.08 2.71
CA GLN A 106 -25.36 0.45 1.76
C GLN A 106 -24.30 1.40 2.35
N SER A 107 -24.28 1.63 3.67
CA SER A 107 -23.35 2.55 4.34
C SER A 107 -21.88 2.12 4.32
N ALA A 108 -21.59 0.83 4.10
CA ALA A 108 -20.22 0.31 3.99
C ALA A 108 -19.78 0.06 2.53
N LEU A 109 -20.69 0.14 1.55
CA LEU A 109 -20.34 -0.15 0.14
C LEU A 109 -19.31 0.86 -0.39
N GLN A 110 -19.46 2.14 -0.05
CA GLN A 110 -18.50 3.17 -0.47
C GLN A 110 -17.12 2.95 0.16
N ASP A 111 -17.06 2.52 1.42
CA ASP A 111 -15.80 2.22 2.11
C ASP A 111 -15.08 1.03 1.45
N ILE A 112 -15.82 -0.03 1.13
CA ILE A 112 -15.29 -1.21 0.45
C ILE A 112 -14.85 -0.86 -0.99
N GLN A 113 -15.64 -0.07 -1.71
CA GLN A 113 -15.26 0.38 -3.05
C GLN A 113 -13.95 1.19 -3.03
N LYS A 114 -13.77 2.08 -2.05
CA LYS A 114 -12.50 2.82 -1.88
C LYS A 114 -11.31 1.88 -1.68
N LEU A 115 -11.46 0.82 -0.88
CA LEU A 115 -10.40 -0.20 -0.71
C LEU A 115 -10.05 -0.87 -2.05
N ILE A 116 -11.07 -1.24 -2.83
CA ILE A 116 -10.88 -1.81 -4.17
C ILE A 116 -10.18 -0.82 -5.10
N ASP A 117 -10.60 0.43 -5.10
CA ASP A 117 -10.06 1.48 -5.98
C ASP A 117 -8.58 1.76 -5.69
N ILE A 118 -8.19 1.79 -4.41
CA ILE A 118 -6.79 1.96 -3.99
C ILE A 118 -5.93 0.80 -4.51
N GLU A 119 -6.42 -0.44 -4.40
CA GLU A 119 -5.63 -1.59 -4.84
C GLU A 119 -5.58 -1.70 -6.36
N ASN A 120 -6.66 -1.37 -7.06
CA ASN A 120 -6.64 -1.21 -8.52
C ASN A 120 -5.66 -0.13 -8.96
N ALA A 121 -5.56 0.98 -8.22
CA ALA A 121 -4.57 2.01 -8.50
C ALA A 121 -3.15 1.46 -8.35
N TYR A 122 -2.86 0.74 -7.27
CA TYR A 122 -1.55 0.12 -7.08
C TYR A 122 -1.20 -0.92 -8.17
N LEU A 123 -2.15 -1.76 -8.59
CA LEU A 123 -1.93 -2.70 -9.70
C LEU A 123 -1.51 -1.96 -10.98
N LYS A 124 -2.26 -0.93 -11.38
CA LYS A 124 -1.94 -0.11 -12.57
C LYS A 124 -0.62 0.62 -12.45
N ILE A 125 -0.27 1.10 -11.26
CA ILE A 125 1.02 1.75 -11.01
C ILE A 125 2.15 0.73 -11.14
N GLY A 126 1.96 -0.49 -10.62
CA GLY A 126 2.91 -1.59 -10.78
C GLY A 126 3.18 -1.91 -12.24
N ASP A 127 2.11 -2.09 -13.03
CA ASP A 127 2.21 -2.28 -14.48
C ASP A 127 2.94 -1.11 -15.15
N THR A 128 2.64 0.12 -14.74
CA THR A 128 3.28 1.32 -15.28
C THR A 128 4.78 1.31 -14.95
N PHE A 129 5.15 0.96 -13.73
CA PHE A 129 6.55 0.92 -13.31
C PHE A 129 7.34 -0.17 -14.03
N GLU A 130 6.81 -1.39 -14.13
CA GLU A 130 7.44 -2.48 -14.89
C GLU A 130 7.73 -2.09 -16.35
N ASN A 131 6.84 -1.32 -16.96
CA ASN A 131 6.97 -0.92 -18.36
C ASN A 131 7.86 0.33 -18.59
N HIS A 132 8.06 1.17 -17.56
CA HIS A 132 8.66 2.50 -17.75
C HIS A 132 9.89 2.79 -16.90
N LEU A 133 10.05 2.17 -15.72
CA LEU A 133 11.28 2.27 -14.94
C LEU A 133 12.36 1.43 -15.62
N ARG A 134 13.61 1.90 -15.57
CA ARG A 134 14.72 1.31 -16.34
C ARG A 134 15.89 0.87 -15.47
N ASN A 135 15.99 1.45 -14.29
CA ASN A 135 17.16 1.37 -13.42
C ASN A 135 16.84 0.64 -12.11
N ILE A 136 15.58 0.20 -11.94
CA ILE A 136 15.10 -0.49 -10.76
C ILE A 136 13.86 -1.33 -11.09
N ASP A 137 13.69 -2.44 -10.36
CA ASP A 137 12.52 -3.32 -10.45
C ASP A 137 11.24 -2.57 -10.01
N GLY A 138 10.22 -2.57 -10.88
CA GLY A 138 9.02 -1.78 -10.71
C GLY A 138 8.16 -2.25 -9.55
N GLN A 139 7.99 -3.58 -9.43
CA GLN A 139 7.26 -4.18 -8.32
C GLN A 139 7.94 -3.94 -6.97
N LEU A 140 9.27 -4.05 -6.92
CA LEU A 140 10.06 -3.79 -5.71
C LEU A 140 9.91 -2.34 -5.24
N VAL A 141 9.91 -1.38 -6.18
CA VAL A 141 9.70 0.04 -5.88
C VAL A 141 8.28 0.28 -5.38
N LEU A 142 7.28 -0.29 -6.06
CA LEU A 142 5.89 -0.18 -5.64
C LEU A 142 5.70 -0.68 -4.20
N GLN A 143 6.30 -1.81 -3.83
CA GLN A 143 6.20 -2.34 -2.47
C GLN A 143 6.78 -1.39 -1.41
N GLY A 144 7.95 -0.77 -1.67
CA GLY A 144 8.51 0.22 -0.76
C GLY A 144 7.65 1.48 -0.65
N ILE A 145 7.10 1.95 -1.77
CA ILE A 145 6.17 3.08 -1.80
C ILE A 145 4.89 2.77 -1.01
N LYS A 146 4.30 1.57 -1.17
CA LYS A 146 3.12 1.15 -0.39
C LYS A 146 3.40 1.21 1.10
N LYS A 147 4.56 0.70 1.54
CA LYS A 147 4.98 0.74 2.96
C LYS A 147 5.18 2.17 3.44
N PHE A 148 5.85 3.01 2.65
CA PHE A 148 6.10 4.42 2.95
C PHE A 148 4.78 5.20 3.13
N ILE A 149 3.85 5.09 2.17
CA ILE A 149 2.54 5.75 2.25
C ILE A 149 1.77 5.26 3.49
N LYS A 150 1.75 3.94 3.73
CA LYS A 150 1.06 3.36 4.90
C LYS A 150 1.64 3.88 6.22
N HIS A 151 2.97 3.96 6.34
CA HIS A 151 3.62 4.51 7.53
C HIS A 151 3.25 5.98 7.77
N ILE A 152 3.12 6.77 6.71
CA ILE A 152 2.69 8.17 6.81
C ILE A 152 1.23 8.26 7.25
N GLU A 153 0.33 7.50 6.63
CA GLU A 153 -1.09 7.45 7.03
C GLU A 153 -1.25 7.08 8.51
N ASP A 154 -0.56 6.02 8.94
CA ASP A 154 -0.67 5.49 10.30
C ASP A 154 -0.01 6.44 11.33
N SER A 155 1.10 7.10 10.99
CA SER A 155 1.81 8.00 11.92
C SER A 155 1.16 9.38 12.07
N LEU A 156 0.49 9.86 11.03
CA LEU A 156 -0.20 11.16 11.04
C LEU A 156 -1.69 11.04 11.35
N ASP A 157 -2.22 9.81 11.45
CA ASP A 157 -3.64 9.51 11.60
C ASP A 157 -4.49 10.18 10.49
N ILE A 158 -4.04 10.00 9.24
CA ILE A 158 -4.70 10.56 8.06
C ILE A 158 -5.08 9.46 7.06
N LYS A 159 -5.97 9.79 6.13
CA LYS A 159 -6.26 8.99 4.95
C LYS A 159 -5.98 9.80 3.70
N ILE A 160 -5.20 9.23 2.80
CA ILE A 160 -4.81 9.88 1.56
C ILE A 160 -5.81 9.50 0.48
N ALA A 161 -6.39 10.50 -0.20
CA ALA A 161 -7.28 10.25 -1.32
C ALA A 161 -6.55 9.51 -2.45
N THR A 162 -7.23 8.58 -3.12
CA THR A 162 -6.64 7.73 -4.16
C THR A 162 -5.92 8.53 -5.26
N SER A 163 -6.44 9.70 -5.63
CA SER A 163 -5.81 10.59 -6.63
C SER A 163 -4.43 11.09 -6.20
N ILE A 164 -4.29 11.45 -4.92
CA ILE A 164 -3.03 11.95 -4.35
C ILE A 164 -2.05 10.79 -4.17
N LEU A 165 -2.55 9.63 -3.72
CA LEU A 165 -1.78 8.40 -3.62
C LEU A 165 -1.13 8.04 -4.96
N ILE A 166 -1.89 8.12 -6.05
CA ILE A 166 -1.36 7.91 -7.41
C ILE A 166 -0.23 8.92 -7.69
N GLY A 167 -0.44 10.21 -7.40
CA GLY A 167 0.56 11.26 -7.61
C GLY A 167 1.85 11.03 -6.81
N ILE A 168 1.72 10.70 -5.53
CA ILE A 168 2.84 10.37 -4.63
C ILE A 168 3.60 9.17 -5.17
N ALA A 169 2.90 8.08 -5.47
CA ALA A 169 3.53 6.86 -5.94
C ALA A 169 4.29 7.11 -7.24
N MET A 170 3.67 7.77 -8.22
CA MET A 170 4.33 8.12 -9.49
C MET A 170 5.56 9.01 -9.27
N HIS A 171 5.47 10.05 -8.45
CA HIS A 171 6.62 10.92 -8.13
C HIS A 171 7.77 10.11 -7.53
N MET A 172 7.48 9.29 -6.52
CA MET A 172 8.47 8.48 -5.84
C MET A 172 9.11 7.43 -6.76
N GLY A 173 8.32 6.75 -7.59
CA GLY A 173 8.84 5.75 -8.53
C GLY A 173 9.82 6.36 -9.53
N CYS A 174 9.43 7.48 -10.16
CA CYS A 174 10.29 8.21 -11.07
C CYS A 174 11.51 8.84 -10.38
N MET A 175 11.36 9.31 -9.14
CA MET A 175 12.46 9.85 -8.33
C MET A 175 13.50 8.77 -8.04
N ILE A 176 13.08 7.60 -7.54
CA ILE A 176 13.98 6.49 -7.22
C ILE A 176 14.72 6.01 -8.47
N ASP A 177 13.99 5.78 -9.57
CA ASP A 177 14.59 5.35 -10.85
C ASP A 177 15.63 6.36 -11.38
N ARG A 178 15.30 7.67 -11.32
CA ARG A 178 16.22 8.74 -11.71
C ARG A 178 17.48 8.75 -10.86
N ILE A 179 17.35 8.71 -9.53
CA ILE A 179 18.52 8.73 -8.62
C ILE A 179 19.38 7.49 -8.85
N LYS A 180 18.76 6.33 -9.11
CA LYS A 180 19.49 5.10 -9.48
C LYS A 180 20.33 5.22 -10.75
N SER A 181 19.91 6.05 -11.69
CA SER A 181 20.71 6.36 -12.89
C SER A 181 21.80 7.42 -12.69
N GLY A 182 21.98 7.94 -11.46
CA GLY A 182 22.88 9.05 -11.16
C GLY A 182 22.33 10.43 -11.58
N GLY A 183 21.03 10.51 -11.89
CA GLY A 183 20.37 11.76 -12.25
C GLY A 183 20.06 12.63 -11.03
N ASN A 184 20.10 13.95 -11.23
CA ASN A 184 19.74 14.94 -10.20
C ASN A 184 18.40 15.60 -10.54
N VAL A 185 17.80 16.25 -9.55
CA VAL A 185 16.59 17.07 -9.72
C VAL A 185 16.96 18.55 -9.82
N SER A 186 16.08 19.34 -10.42
CA SER A 186 16.13 20.80 -10.37
C SER A 186 15.97 21.32 -8.94
N GLU A 187 16.66 22.41 -8.62
CA GLU A 187 16.54 23.06 -7.31
C GLU A 187 15.10 23.44 -6.96
N PHE A 188 14.71 23.25 -5.70
CA PHE A 188 13.44 23.68 -5.17
C PHE A 188 13.50 25.18 -4.85
N ILE A 189 12.75 25.98 -5.61
CA ILE A 189 12.77 27.45 -5.45
C ILE A 189 12.16 27.82 -4.09
N GLY A 190 12.93 28.56 -3.28
CA GLY A 190 12.48 28.99 -1.95
C GLY A 190 12.51 27.87 -0.90
N LYS A 191 13.46 26.94 -1.02
CA LYS A 191 13.65 25.79 -0.13
C LYS A 191 13.71 26.18 1.35
N GLU A 192 14.56 27.13 1.75
CA GLU A 192 14.77 27.44 3.16
C GLU A 192 13.51 28.04 3.83
N PRO A 193 12.83 29.05 3.23
CA PRO A 193 11.54 29.51 3.76
C PRO A 193 10.47 28.40 3.82
N PHE A 194 10.41 27.54 2.81
CA PHE A 194 9.45 26.44 2.75
C PHE A 194 9.67 25.40 3.85
N ILE A 195 10.93 25.01 4.09
CA ILE A 195 11.30 24.09 5.18
C ILE A 195 10.93 24.71 6.54
N GLN A 196 11.09 26.03 6.70
CA GLN A 196 10.70 26.71 7.94
C GLN A 196 9.18 26.66 8.17
N ASP A 197 8.38 27.00 7.15
CA ASP A 197 6.91 27.01 7.22
C ASP A 197 6.30 25.61 7.42
N HIS A 198 6.99 24.56 6.96
CA HIS A 198 6.52 23.18 7.03
C HIS A 198 7.41 22.25 7.86
N SER A 199 8.18 22.82 8.79
CA SER A 199 9.24 22.12 9.54
C SER A 199 8.82 20.78 10.13
N ARG A 200 7.64 20.68 10.75
CA ARG A 200 7.14 19.43 11.35
C ARG A 200 6.95 18.32 10.31
N LEU A 201 6.24 18.63 9.22
CA LEU A 201 5.97 17.67 8.14
C LEU A 201 7.25 17.33 7.39
N TYR A 202 8.08 18.32 7.09
CA TYR A 202 9.39 18.13 6.46
C TYR A 202 10.28 17.17 7.27
N GLN A 203 10.42 17.39 8.58
CA GLN A 203 11.26 16.52 9.41
C GLN A 203 10.72 15.09 9.49
N PHE A 204 9.40 14.92 9.43
CA PHE A 204 8.80 13.60 9.38
C PHE A 204 9.11 12.90 8.04
N ILE A 205 8.80 13.53 6.91
CA ILE A 205 9.08 12.99 5.57
C ILE A 205 10.58 12.73 5.38
N LYS A 206 11.46 13.62 5.86
CA LYS A 206 12.92 13.45 5.82
C LYS A 206 13.38 12.16 6.50
N ARG A 207 12.78 11.79 7.64
CA ARG A 207 13.10 10.54 8.33
C ARG A 207 12.63 9.32 7.55
N GLU A 208 11.40 9.34 7.04
CA GLU A 208 10.88 8.25 6.21
C GLU A 208 11.72 8.08 4.92
N CYS A 209 12.13 9.20 4.30
CA CYS A 209 13.03 9.19 3.14
C CYS A 209 14.42 8.64 3.46
N ALA A 210 14.93 8.80 4.68
CA ALA A 210 16.20 8.23 5.08
C ALA A 210 16.14 6.69 5.13
N GLU A 211 15.06 6.13 5.65
CA GLU A 211 14.86 4.67 5.65
C GLU A 211 14.66 4.12 4.23
N LEU A 212 13.89 4.83 3.40
CA LEU A 212 13.73 4.52 1.98
C LEU A 212 15.07 4.57 1.24
N GLY A 213 15.89 5.59 1.51
CA GLY A 213 17.21 5.78 0.92
C GLY A 213 18.17 4.63 1.27
N LYS A 214 18.15 4.16 2.52
CA LYS A 214 18.90 2.95 2.92
C LYS A 214 18.43 1.72 2.16
N GLN A 215 17.12 1.47 2.10
CA GLN A 215 16.54 0.31 1.44
C GLN A 215 16.97 0.22 -0.03
N TYR A 216 16.98 1.36 -0.72
CA TYR A 216 17.33 1.42 -2.14
C TYR A 216 18.77 1.83 -2.38
N GLN A 217 19.61 2.05 -1.37
CA GLN A 217 20.99 2.56 -1.54
C GLN A 217 21.04 3.82 -2.42
N ILE A 218 20.23 4.83 -2.08
CA ILE A 218 20.16 6.13 -2.74
C ILE A 218 20.19 7.25 -1.70
N GLU A 219 20.63 8.44 -2.12
CA GLU A 219 20.54 9.66 -1.34
C GLU A 219 19.41 10.54 -1.90
N ILE A 220 18.41 10.86 -1.08
CA ILE A 220 17.28 11.70 -1.45
C ILE A 220 17.59 13.13 -0.99
N SER A 221 17.70 14.06 -1.94
CA SER A 221 18.06 15.45 -1.66
C SER A 221 16.96 16.19 -0.89
N GLU A 222 17.32 17.31 -0.27
CA GLU A 222 16.35 18.17 0.41
C GLU A 222 15.30 18.76 -0.56
N ASP A 223 15.66 18.97 -1.81
CA ASP A 223 14.75 19.43 -2.86
C ASP A 223 13.65 18.41 -3.16
N GLU A 224 14.01 17.11 -3.26
CA GLU A 224 13.02 16.03 -3.38
C GLU A 224 12.11 15.93 -2.16
N ILE A 225 12.69 16.04 -0.97
CA ILE A 225 11.91 16.04 0.27
C ILE A 225 10.90 17.19 0.26
N CYS A 226 11.29 18.39 -0.22
CA CYS A 226 10.36 19.51 -0.36
C CYS A 226 9.23 19.22 -1.35
N HIS A 227 9.52 18.61 -2.50
CA HIS A 227 8.49 18.18 -3.45
C HIS A 227 7.52 17.16 -2.84
N LEU A 228 8.03 16.20 -2.06
CA LEU A 228 7.18 15.25 -1.33
C LEU A 228 6.32 15.96 -0.29
N VAL A 229 6.86 16.90 0.47
CA VAL A 229 6.10 17.70 1.45
C VAL A 229 4.97 18.47 0.78
N VAL A 230 5.14 18.97 -0.45
CA VAL A 230 4.04 19.57 -1.22
C VAL A 230 2.92 18.56 -1.48
N LEU A 231 3.26 17.35 -1.90
CA LEU A 231 2.27 16.29 -2.17
C LEU A 231 1.53 15.85 -0.89
N PHE A 232 2.23 15.81 0.25
CA PHE A 232 1.68 15.45 1.54
C PHE A 232 1.06 16.64 2.32
N ASN A 233 0.97 17.83 1.73
CA ASN A 233 0.40 18.97 2.43
C ASN A 233 -1.09 18.74 2.71
N PRO A 234 -1.58 18.91 3.95
CA PRO A 234 -2.99 18.69 4.31
C PRO A 234 -3.99 19.46 3.44
N LYS A 235 -3.61 20.63 2.90
CA LYS A 235 -4.45 21.40 1.95
C LYS A 235 -4.72 20.63 0.65
N ASN A 236 -3.86 19.68 0.33
CA ASN A 236 -3.98 18.82 -0.84
C ASN A 236 -4.62 17.47 -0.51
N ILE A 237 -4.74 17.09 0.78
CA ILE A 237 -5.25 15.79 1.28
C ILE A 237 -6.74 15.81 1.64
N GLY A 238 -7.39 16.98 1.54
CA GLY A 238 -8.82 17.17 1.80
C GLY A 238 -9.73 16.86 0.63
#